data_AF-A0A2P7QEK4-F1
#
_entry.id   AF-A0A2P7QEK4-F1
#
_cell.length_a   1.000
_cell.length_b   1.000
_cell.length_c   1.000
_cell.angle_alpha   90.00
_cell.angle_beta   90.00
_cell.angle_gamma   90.00
#
_symmetry.space_group_name_H-M   'P 1'
#
loop_
_entity.id
_entity.type
_entity.pdbx_description
1 polymer ?
#
loop_
_entity_poly.entity_id
_entity_poly.type
_entity_poly.pdbx_seq_one_letter_code
_entity_poly.pdbx_strand_id
1 'polypeptide(L)' 'MKLLCFLGLHRPSTCSMTRRGGHFVALCESCARPLERAADGTWRACDPLYRDSDRSFRAR' A
#
# COMPACT_ATOMS: atom_id res chain seq x y z
N MET A 1 12.50 11.70 -3.31
CA MET A 1 11.87 11.16 -4.54
C MET A 1 12.95 10.55 -5.42
N LYS A 2 12.88 9.25 -5.75
CA LYS A 2 13.85 8.59 -6.65
C LYS A 2 13.26 8.51 -8.07
N LEU A 3 14.13 8.59 -9.08
CA LEU A 3 13.74 8.52 -10.51
C LEU A 3 12.88 7.28 -10.83
N LEU A 4 13.16 6.16 -10.17
CA LEU A 4 12.42 4.90 -10.32
C LEU A 4 10.92 5.03 -10.01
N CYS A 5 10.55 5.89 -9.05
CA CYS A 5 9.14 6.11 -8.72
C CYS A 5 8.35 6.76 -9.87
N PHE A 6 9.00 7.58 -10.70
CA PHE A 6 8.37 8.16 -11.89
C PHE A 6 8.11 7.12 -12.98
N LEU A 7 8.88 6.04 -12.99
CA LEU A 7 8.69 4.89 -13.88
C LEU A 7 7.71 3.85 -13.29
N GLY A 8 7.05 4.15 -12.17
CA GLY A 8 6.16 3.21 -11.48
C GLY A 8 6.89 2.09 -10.71
N LEU A 9 8.22 2.15 -10.63
CA LEU A 9 9.02 1.18 -9.89
C LEU A 9 9.17 1.63 -8.44
N HIS A 10 8.39 0.99 -7.57
CA HIS A 10 8.33 1.32 -6.15
C HIS A 10 8.93 0.21 -5.30
N ARG A 11 9.79 0.61 -4.35
CA ARG A 11 10.35 -0.29 -3.34
C ARG A 11 9.52 -0.21 -2.06
N PRO A 12 8.97 -1.33 -1.56
CA PRO A 12 8.23 -1.36 -0.30
C PRO A 12 9.15 -1.12 0.89
N SER A 13 8.72 -0.26 1.81
CA SER A 13 9.41 -0.03 3.07
C SER A 13 9.03 -1.10 4.09
N THR A 14 10.04 -1.81 4.60
CA THR A 14 9.89 -2.82 5.66
C THR A 14 9.30 -2.22 6.95
N CYS A 15 9.65 -0.98 7.29
CA CYS A 15 9.15 -0.29 8.47
C CYS A 15 7.63 0.01 8.42
N SER A 16 7.06 0.10 7.22
CA SER A 16 5.63 0.38 7.01
C SER A 16 4.80 -0.86 6.65
N MET A 17 5.45 -2.02 6.55
CA MET A 17 4.82 -3.23 6.06
C MET A 17 3.83 -3.79 7.09
N THR A 18 2.60 -4.07 6.66
CA THR A 18 1.56 -4.64 7.51
C THR A 18 0.71 -5.62 6.72
N ARG A 19 0.04 -6.54 7.43
CA ARG A 19 -0.88 -7.52 6.84
C ARG A 19 -2.32 -7.06 7.11
N ARG A 20 -3.12 -6.95 6.06
CA ARG A 20 -4.57 -6.65 6.13
C ARG A 20 -5.33 -7.71 5.36
N GLY A 21 -6.39 -8.28 5.91
CA GLY A 21 -7.28 -9.20 5.18
C GLY A 21 -6.60 -10.31 4.36
N GLY A 22 -5.43 -10.80 4.78
CA GLY A 22 -4.66 -11.82 4.06
C GLY A 22 -3.63 -11.31 3.05
N HIS A 23 -3.65 -10.04 2.67
CA HIS A 23 -2.69 -9.39 1.78
C HIS A 23 -1.67 -8.55 2.57
N PHE A 24 -0.50 -8.30 1.98
CA PHE A 24 0.50 -7.40 2.55
C PHE A 24 0.42 -6.04 1.89
N VAL A 25 0.44 -4.98 2.69
CA VAL A 25 0.51 -3.60 2.23
C VAL A 25 1.73 -2.93 2.85
N ALA A 26 2.30 -1.97 2.13
CA ALA A 26 3.42 -1.16 2.59
C ALA A 26 3.39 0.21 1.91
N LEU A 27 4.17 1.15 2.40
CA LEU A 27 4.44 2.41 1.72
C LEU A 27 5.75 2.29 0.93
N CYS A 28 5.84 3.01 -0.19
CA CYS A 28 7.10 3.14 -0.90
C CYS A 28 8.12 3.91 -0.05
N GLU A 29 9.34 3.36 0.10
CA GLU A 29 10.44 3.99 0.86
C GLU A 29 10.75 5.44 0.42
N SER A 30 10.55 5.76 -0.86
CA SER A 30 11.04 7.01 -1.45
C SER A 30 9.97 8.07 -1.70
N CYS A 31 8.71 7.67 -1.87
CA CYS A 31 7.61 8.57 -2.20
C CYS A 31 6.33 8.33 -1.39
N ALA A 32 6.36 7.40 -0.44
CA ALA A 32 5.22 7.04 0.42
C ALA A 32 3.96 6.59 -0.35
N ARG A 33 4.04 6.27 -1.64
CA ARG A 33 2.91 5.71 -2.39
C ARG A 33 2.50 4.36 -1.80
N PRO A 34 1.21 4.11 -1.56
CA PRO A 34 0.73 2.81 -1.10
C PRO A 34 1.05 1.71 -2.11
N LEU A 35 1.54 0.58 -1.60
CA LEU A 35 1.85 -0.62 -2.35
C LEU A 35 1.11 -1.81 -1.74
N GLU A 36 0.67 -2.71 -2.59
CA GLU A 36 0.08 -3.99 -2.21
C GLU A 36 0.88 -5.14 -2.82
N ARG A 37 1.02 -6.22 -2.07
CA ARG A 37 1.65 -7.45 -2.54
C ARG A 37 0.61 -8.34 -3.21
N ALA A 38 0.78 -8.55 -4.51
CA ALA A 38 -0.03 -9.47 -5.29
C ALA A 38 0.24 -10.93 -4.92
N ALA A 39 -0.65 -11.83 -5.34
CA ALA A 39 -0.56 -13.26 -5.06
C ALA A 39 0.70 -13.92 -5.67
N ASP A 40 1.22 -13.36 -6.77
CA ASP A 40 2.49 -13.75 -7.40
C ASP A 40 3.73 -13.28 -6.62
N GLY A 41 3.53 -12.56 -5.52
CA GLY A 41 4.58 -12.02 -4.65
C GLY A 41 5.16 -10.68 -5.10
N THR A 42 4.70 -10.13 -6.23
CA THR A 42 5.12 -8.81 -6.72
C THR A 42 4.47 -7.68 -5.94
N TRP A 43 5.17 -6.55 -5.81
CA TRP A 43 4.63 -5.33 -5.21
C TRP A 43 4.15 -4.40 -6.30
N ARG A 44 2.91 -3.93 -6.17
CA ARG A 44 2.27 -3.05 -7.14
C ARG A 44 1.77 -1.80 -6.43
N ALA A 45 1.87 -0.66 -7.09
CA ALA A 45 1.25 0.56 -6.58
C ALA A 45 -0.26 0.36 -6.51
N CYS A 46 -0.85 0.67 -5.36
CA CYS A 46 -2.29 0.72 -5.21
C CYS A 46 -2.72 2.18 -5.00
N ASP A 47 -3.93 2.50 -5.45
CA ASP A 47 -4.54 3.79 -5.19
C ASP A 47 -4.81 3.95 -3.68
N PRO A 48 -4.81 5.20 -3.17
CA PRO A 48 -4.97 5.45 -1.75
C PRO A 48 -6.19 4.71 -1.18
N LEU A 49 -5.95 4.03 -0.06
CA LEU A 49 -6.81 3.05 0.61
C LEU A 49 -8.17 3.58 1.12
N TYR A 50 -8.60 4.77 0.71
CA TYR A 50 -9.90 5.31 1.13
C TYR A 50 -10.97 5.01 0.08
N ARG A 51 -11.43 3.74 0.07
CA ARG A 51 -12.80 3.45 -0.30
C ARG A 51 -13.55 3.11 0.99
N ASP A 52 -14.20 4.13 1.51
CA ASP A 52 -15.18 4.10 2.58
C ASP A 52 -16.05 2.84 2.49
N SER A 53 -15.76 1.86 3.35
CA SER A 53 -16.58 0.67 3.53
C SER A 53 -16.77 0.32 5.01
N ASP A 54 -16.42 1.24 5.90
CA ASP A 54 -16.81 1.15 7.31
C ASP A 54 -18.11 1.94 7.54
N ARG A 55 -19.19 1.40 6.95
CA ARG A 55 -20.56 1.77 7.32
C ARG A 55 -20.95 1.05 8.62
N SER A 56 -20.13 1.18 9.67
CA SER A 56 -20.41 0.59 10.98
C SER A 56 -19.71 1.27 12.16
N PHE A 57 -19.41 2.57 12.09
CA PHE A 57 -19.28 3.37 13.32
C PHE A 57 -20.68 3.69 13.86
N ARG A 58 -21.24 2.75 14.63
CA ARG A 58 -22.41 3.00 15.48
C ARG A 58 -21.92 3.85 16.65
N ALA A 59 -22.12 5.17 16.55
CA ALA A 59 -22.04 6.04 17.71
C ALA A 59 -23.00 5.49 18.78
N ARG A 60 -22.46 5.16 19.95
CA ARG A 60 -23.21 5.04 21.20
C ARG A 60 -22.80 6.22 22.06
#